data_AF-A0A2E5HUI3-F1
#
_entry.id   AF-A0A2E5HUI3-F1
#
_cell.length_a   1.000
_cell.length_b   1.000
_cell.length_c   1.000
_cell.angle_alpha   90.00
_cell.angle_beta   90.00
_cell.angle_gamma   90.00
#
_symmetry.space_group_name_H-M   'P 1'
#
loop_
_entity.id
_entity.type
_entity.pdbx_description
1 polymer ?
#
loop_
_entity_poly.entity_id
_entity_poly.type
_entity_poly.pdbx_seq_one_letter_code
_entity_poly.pdbx_strand_id
1 'polypeptide(L)'
;MNIKLITGILGAFAVGFRNVFKRRMTLRYPEQKLDIESGYTFDAKSNTGSAGFKGRHILYTDKCTGCSLCAIACENIADCIDMV
;
A
#
# COMPACT_ATOMS: atom_id res chain seq x y z
N MET A 1 2.90 -48.22 -2.27
CA MET A 1 2.70 -46.75 -2.38
C MET A 1 2.60 -46.19 -0.96
N ASN A 2 3.49 -45.28 -0.58
CA ASN A 2 3.69 -44.86 0.81
C ASN A 2 2.43 -44.16 1.37
N ILE A 3 1.84 -44.68 2.46
CA ILE A 3 0.62 -44.14 3.09
C ILE A 3 0.76 -42.64 3.43
N LYS A 4 1.95 -42.22 3.87
CA LYS A 4 2.28 -40.80 4.15
C LYS A 4 2.17 -39.89 2.93
N LEU A 5 2.42 -40.42 1.74
CA LEU A 5 2.39 -39.67 0.49
C LEU A 5 0.94 -39.46 0.03
N ILE A 6 0.09 -40.48 0.19
CA ILE A 6 -1.34 -40.43 -0.11
C ILE A 6 -2.07 -39.46 0.84
N THR A 7 -1.76 -39.51 2.15
CA THR A 7 -2.36 -38.58 3.13
C THR A 7 -1.94 -37.13 2.89
N GLY A 8 -0.68 -36.89 2.49
CA GLY A 8 -0.19 -35.57 2.13
C GLY A 8 -0.92 -34.98 0.92
N ILE A 9 -1.11 -35.79 -0.14
CA ILE A 9 -1.83 -35.37 -1.35
C ILE A 9 -3.30 -35.06 -1.04
N LEU A 10 -3.98 -35.92 -0.28
CA LEU A 10 -5.37 -35.70 0.14
C LEU A 10 -5.52 -34.44 1.00
N GLY A 11 -4.56 -34.18 1.90
CA GLY A 11 -4.51 -32.97 2.71
C GLY A 11 -4.39 -31.71 1.85
N ALA A 12 -3.49 -31.70 0.86
CA ALA A 12 -3.32 -30.59 -0.07
C ALA A 12 -4.59 -30.34 -0.90
N PHE A 13 -5.23 -31.40 -1.40
CA PHE A 13 -6.50 -31.30 -2.11
C PHE A 13 -7.62 -30.72 -1.24
N ALA A 14 -7.74 -31.15 0.01
CA ALA A 14 -8.73 -30.63 0.94
C ALA A 14 -8.53 -29.12 1.23
N VAL A 15 -7.28 -28.68 1.36
CA VAL A 15 -6.95 -27.25 1.55
C VAL A 15 -7.25 -26.45 0.28
N GLY A 16 -6.88 -26.96 -0.89
CA GLY A 16 -7.20 -26.34 -2.17
C GLY A 16 -8.70 -26.16 -2.36
N PHE A 17 -9.47 -27.22 -2.10
CA PHE A 17 -10.93 -27.18 -2.18
C PHE A 17 -11.52 -26.14 -1.22
N ARG A 18 -11.07 -26.09 0.04
CA ARG A 18 -11.53 -25.07 1.00
C ARG A 18 -11.24 -23.64 0.54
N ASN A 19 -10.10 -23.40 -0.11
CA ASN A 19 -9.74 -22.06 -0.59
C ASN A 19 -10.58 -21.61 -1.80
N VAL A 20 -11.10 -22.52 -2.62
CA VAL A 20 -12.01 -22.19 -3.73
C VAL A 20 -13.33 -21.60 -3.23
N PHE A 21 -13.83 -22.05 -2.07
CA PHE A 21 -15.06 -21.52 -1.47
C PHE A 21 -14.84 -20.26 -0.61
N LYS A 22 -13.60 -19.87 -0.34
CA LYS A 22 -13.32 -18.60 0.34
C LYS A 22 -13.60 -17.44 -0.59
N ARG A 23 -14.11 -16.34 -0.04
CA ARG A 23 -14.25 -15.09 -0.78
C ARG A 23 -12.87 -14.63 -1.28
N ARG A 24 -12.84 -14.07 -2.49
CA ARG A 24 -11.61 -13.55 -3.09
C ARG A 24 -11.07 -12.40 -2.24
N MET A 25 -9.81 -12.49 -1.83
CA MET A 25 -9.08 -11.45 -1.11
C MET A 25 -8.51 -10.40 -2.09
N THR A 26 -9.25 -10.06 -3.15
CA THR A 26 -8.80 -9.18 -4.23
C THR A 26 -9.86 -8.13 -4.49
N LEU A 27 -9.44 -6.88 -4.66
CA LEU A 27 -10.31 -5.79 -5.12
C LEU A 27 -10.26 -5.70 -6.64
N ARG A 28 -11.41 -5.51 -7.27
CA ARG A 28 -11.49 -5.36 -8.73
C ARG A 28 -11.34 -3.88 -9.09
N TYR A 29 -10.15 -3.48 -9.51
CA TYR A 29 -9.88 -2.12 -9.99
C TYR A 29 -10.28 -1.99 -11.47
N PRO A 30 -10.92 -0.90 -11.92
CA PRO A 30 -11.20 0.36 -11.20
C PRO A 30 -12.57 0.42 -10.49
N GLU A 31 -13.40 -0.63 -10.57
CA GLU A 31 -14.78 -0.59 -10.09
C GLU A 31 -14.89 -0.58 -8.55
N GLN A 32 -13.94 -1.19 -7.86
CA GLN A 32 -13.80 -1.20 -6.41
C GLN A 32 -12.49 -0.51 -6.02
N LYS A 33 -12.59 0.63 -5.36
CA LYS A 33 -11.44 1.39 -4.85
C LYS A 33 -11.27 1.10 -3.36
N LEU A 34 -10.01 1.05 -2.93
CA LEU A 34 -9.67 1.02 -1.52
C LEU A 34 -9.70 2.45 -1.00
N ASP A 35 -10.45 2.70 0.07
CA ASP A 35 -10.37 3.97 0.78
C ASP A 35 -9.09 3.97 1.61
N ILE A 36 -8.11 4.76 1.18
CA ILE A 36 -6.83 4.89 1.85
C ILE A 36 -6.83 6.19 2.62
N GLU A 37 -6.74 6.12 3.95
CA GLU A 37 -6.67 7.31 4.79
C GLU A 37 -5.41 8.12 4.50
N SER A 38 -5.61 9.42 4.26
CA SER A 38 -4.54 10.39 4.13
C SER A 38 -4.14 10.94 5.50
N GLY A 39 -2.85 11.20 5.70
CA GLY A 39 -2.35 11.88 6.91
C GLY A 39 -1.52 10.96 7.80
N TYR A 40 -1.38 11.31 9.07
CA TYR A 40 -0.68 10.49 10.06
C TYR A 40 -1.72 9.82 10.96
N THR A 41 -1.72 8.49 11.03
CA THR A 41 -2.54 7.75 11.97
C THR A 41 -1.69 7.36 13.17
N PHE A 42 -2.19 7.66 14.37
CA PHE A 42 -1.54 7.24 15.60
C PHE A 42 -2.23 6.00 16.14
N ASP A 43 -1.51 4.88 16.20
CA ASP A 43 -2.03 3.68 16.86
C ASP A 43 -1.59 3.68 18.33
N ALA A 44 -2.57 3.92 19.21
CA ALA A 44 -2.37 3.95 20.66
C ALA A 44 -1.93 2.60 21.24
N LYS A 45 -2.17 1.48 20.53
CA LYS A 45 -1.76 0.15 21.01
C LYS A 45 -0.27 -0.11 20.81
N SER A 46 0.29 0.36 19.70
CA SER A 46 1.70 0.20 19.38
C SER A 46 2.56 1.42 19.74
N ASN A 47 1.95 2.53 20.17
CA ASN A 47 2.62 3.83 20.37
C ASN A 47 3.44 4.26 19.13
N THR A 48 2.95 3.94 17.94
CA THR A 48 3.61 4.29 16.68
C THR A 48 2.73 5.19 15.83
N GLY A 49 3.33 6.25 15.28
CA GLY A 49 2.74 7.07 14.24
C GLY A 49 3.03 6.47 12.88
N SER A 50 1.99 6.05 12.15
CA SER A 50 2.12 5.57 10.78
C SER A 50 1.84 6.73 9.82
N ALA A 51 2.74 6.94 8.87
CA ALA A 51 2.46 7.83 7.75
C ALA A 51 1.46 7.13 6.83
N GLY A 52 0.26 7.68 6.72
CA GLY A 52 -0.75 7.29 5.76
C GLY A 52 -0.33 7.63 4.33
N PHE A 53 -1.24 7.42 3.39
CA PHE A 53 -0.90 7.50 1.97
C PHE A 53 -0.61 8.94 1.53
N LYS A 54 0.62 9.16 1.07
CA LYS A 54 1.05 10.40 0.44
C LYS A 54 0.88 10.23 -1.07
N GLY A 55 -0.23 10.74 -1.60
CA GLY A 55 -0.56 10.66 -3.01
C GLY A 55 0.35 11.52 -3.91
N ARG A 56 -0.13 11.84 -5.11
CA ARG A 56 0.59 12.72 -6.04
C ARG A 56 0.68 14.14 -5.48
N HIS A 57 1.86 14.76 -5.59
CA HIS A 57 2.06 16.17 -5.26
C HIS A 57 1.25 17.07 -6.22
N ILE A 58 0.47 17.99 -5.65
CA ILE A 58 -0.30 18.99 -6.39
C ILE A 58 0.34 20.36 -6.12
N LEU A 59 0.80 21.02 -7.19
CA LEU A 59 1.36 22.36 -7.09
C LEU A 59 0.27 23.41 -7.26
N TYR A 60 0.09 24.24 -6.24
CA TYR A 60 -0.76 25.42 -6.26
C TYR A 60 0.10 26.62 -6.68
N THR A 61 -0.01 27.03 -7.95
CA THR A 61 0.84 28.08 -8.56
C THR A 61 0.57 29.47 -7.99
N ASP A 62 -0.60 29.69 -7.39
CA ASP A 62 -0.98 30.90 -6.66
C ASP A 62 -0.22 31.06 -5.33
N LYS A 63 0.22 29.95 -4.73
CA LYS A 63 0.90 29.93 -3.42
C LYS A 63 2.41 29.75 -3.54
N CYS A 64 2.88 29.13 -4.62
CA CYS A 64 4.31 28.88 -4.82
C CYS A 64 5.05 30.20 -5.11
N THR A 65 6.01 30.54 -4.26
CA THR A 65 6.86 31.73 -4.43
C THR A 65 8.17 31.44 -5.17
N GLY A 66 8.43 30.19 -5.55
CA GLY A 66 9.66 29.78 -6.24
C GLY A 66 10.91 29.76 -5.35
N CYS A 67 10.77 29.53 -4.05
CA CYS A 67 11.86 29.60 -3.08
C CYS A 67 12.81 28.38 -3.06
N SER A 68 12.57 27.37 -3.90
CA SER A 68 13.35 26.11 -4.02
C SER A 68 13.57 25.33 -2.71
N LEU A 69 12.83 25.65 -1.63
CA LEU A 69 12.91 24.95 -0.35
C LEU A 69 12.47 23.48 -0.44
N CYS A 70 11.52 23.18 -1.34
CA CYS A 70 11.08 21.80 -1.57
C CYS A 70 12.17 20.95 -2.22
N ALA A 71 13.00 21.51 -3.11
CA ALA A 71 14.14 20.80 -3.69
C ALA A 71 15.26 20.57 -2.66
N ILE A 72 15.56 21.57 -1.83
CA ILE A 72 16.58 21.46 -0.78
C ILE A 72 16.19 20.39 0.27
N ALA A 73 14.94 20.42 0.75
CA ALA A 73 14.45 19.46 1.75
C ALA A 73 14.28 18.04 1.21
N CYS A 74 14.23 17.89 -0.12
CA CYS A 74 14.07 16.61 -0.79
C CYS A 74 15.40 15.86 -0.93
N GLU A 75 16.55 16.50 -0.66
CA GLU A 75 17.89 15.90 -0.71
C GLU A 75 18.18 15.13 -2.01
N ASN A 76 17.60 15.57 -3.14
CA ASN A 76 17.65 14.88 -4.44
C ASN A 76 17.15 13.42 -4.43
N ILE A 77 16.31 13.04 -3.46
CA ILE A 77 15.69 11.71 -3.39
C ILE A 77 14.59 11.55 -4.47
N ALA A 78 14.01 12.66 -4.92
CA ALA A 78 13.05 12.72 -6.02
C ALA A 78 13.28 13.96 -6.89
N ASP A 79 12.78 13.95 -8.12
CA ASP A 79 12.65 15.13 -8.99
C ASP A 79 11.58 16.07 -8.38
N CYS A 80 12.01 16.81 -7.37
CA CYS A 80 11.25 17.84 -6.70
C CYS A 80 11.22 19.11 -7.56
N ILE A 81 10.25 20.00 -7.32
CA ILE A 81 10.06 21.20 -8.15
C ILE A 81 11.26 22.14 -7.91
N ASP A 82 12.22 22.08 -8.83
CA ASP A 82 13.34 22.99 -8.88
C ASP A 82 12.96 24.23 -9.68
N MET A 83 13.05 25.38 -9.04
CA MET A 83 12.77 26.67 -9.65
C MET A 83 14.13 27.33 -9.85
N VAL A 84 14.59 27.33 -11.11
CA VAL A 84 15.83 27.98 -11.56
C VAL A 84 15.66 29.49 -11.60
#